data_AF-A0A158AW35-F1
#
_entry.id   AF-A0A158AW35-F1
#
_cell.length_a   1.000
_cell.length_b   1.000
_cell.length_c   1.000
_cell.angle_alpha   90.00
_cell.angle_beta   90.00
_cell.angle_gamma   90.00
#
_symmetry.space_group_name_H-M   'P 1'
#
loop_
_entity.id
_entity.type
_entity.pdbx_description
1 polymer ?
#
loop_
_entity_poly.entity_id
_entity_poly.type
_entity_poly.pdbx_seq_one_letter_code
_entity_poly.pdbx_strand_id
1 'polypeptide(L)'
;MGSRPQFIDDLARGAQDAAPSAPLGRIDDSALLDAYSRTVIGALERVQQAVVFISVERQLADARGARRHVGGTGSGFIFTPDGYLLTNSHVVHGATHIVVTLADGARFDADLVGDDPASDLAVLRIGSPEPLPHVELGDSGSLRVGQIAIAVGNPLGLAQTVTTGVVSALGRTLRSTSGRMIYDVIQTDAALNPGNSGGPLINSAGQVIGVNTAIISGAQAISFATAIDTAKWVIMQIFAHGRVRRAYIGVAGTTTPISRRVQRFFALASPSGVHVMEIVKGSPAAIGGLRTGDRIVAVDDIAVDSVDSLQRTLDASRIDKPVNIAVLRGTQKLDIDVTPVEQTG
;
A
#
# COMPACT_ATOMS: atom_id res chain seq x y z
N MET A 1 -10.51 -56.78 15.54
CA MET A 1 -11.82 -56.09 15.55
C MET A 1 -11.74 -54.99 16.60
N GLY A 2 -11.53 -53.74 16.18
CA GLY A 2 -11.42 -52.61 17.10
C GLY A 2 -12.80 -52.13 17.54
N SER A 3 -12.98 -51.94 18.84
CA SER A 3 -14.23 -51.50 19.45
C SER A 3 -14.65 -50.13 18.91
N ARG A 4 -15.91 -50.02 18.49
CA ARG A 4 -16.51 -48.77 18.01
C ARG A 4 -16.49 -47.75 19.16
N PRO A 5 -15.99 -46.52 18.96
CA PRO A 5 -15.86 -45.54 20.04
C PRO A 5 -17.24 -45.10 20.57
N GLN A 6 -17.38 -45.10 21.90
CA GLN A 6 -18.61 -44.85 22.67
C GLN A 6 -19.33 -43.55 22.30
N PHE A 7 -18.59 -42.52 21.86
CA PHE A 7 -19.14 -41.24 21.46
C PHE A 7 -20.15 -41.32 20.29
N ILE A 8 -20.03 -42.34 19.43
CA ILE A 8 -20.98 -42.55 18.32
C ILE A 8 -22.34 -43.02 18.85
N ASP A 9 -22.35 -43.82 19.91
CA ASP A 9 -23.58 -44.33 20.51
C ASP A 9 -24.29 -43.26 21.35
N ASP A 10 -23.53 -42.33 21.93
CA ASP A 10 -24.06 -41.18 22.68
C ASP A 10 -24.76 -40.16 21.77
N LEU A 11 -24.22 -39.92 20.57
CA LEU A 11 -24.85 -39.09 19.54
C LEU A 11 -26.18 -39.69 19.03
N ALA A 12 -26.27 -41.02 18.95
CA ALA A 12 -27.47 -41.71 18.48
C ALA A 12 -28.61 -41.71 19.51
N ARG A 13 -28.28 -41.76 20.82
CA ARG A 13 -29.29 -41.71 21.90
C ARG A 13 -29.83 -40.30 22.13
N GLY A 14 -28.99 -39.26 22.02
CA GLY A 14 -29.41 -37.86 22.17
C GLY A 14 -30.45 -37.40 21.13
N ALA A 15 -30.52 -38.07 19.98
CA ALA A 15 -31.47 -37.73 18.91
C ALA A 15 -32.89 -38.31 19.12
N GLN A 16 -33.06 -39.33 19.98
CA GLN A 16 -34.37 -40.00 20.17
C GLN A 16 -35.14 -39.49 21.40
N ASP A 17 -34.46 -38.92 22.40
CA ASP A 17 -35.08 -38.41 23.64
C ASP A 17 -35.23 -36.87 23.69
N ALA A 18 -34.91 -36.17 22.60
CA ALA A 18 -35.08 -34.72 22.55
C ALA A 18 -36.56 -34.35 22.34
N ALA A 19 -37.24 -33.97 23.42
CA ALA A 19 -38.42 -33.11 23.34
C ALA A 19 -38.10 -31.92 22.42
N PRO A 20 -39.07 -31.36 21.66
CA PRO A 20 -38.79 -30.23 20.78
C PRO A 20 -38.28 -29.07 21.63
N SER A 21 -36.96 -28.89 21.64
CA SER A 21 -36.33 -27.70 22.20
C SER A 21 -36.88 -26.55 21.37
N ALA A 22 -37.57 -25.61 22.02
CA ALA A 22 -37.93 -24.36 21.40
C ALA A 22 -36.70 -23.85 20.62
N PRO A 23 -36.86 -23.40 19.36
CA PRO A 23 -35.73 -22.91 18.60
C PRO A 23 -35.07 -21.85 19.48
N LEU A 24 -33.81 -22.09 19.87
CA LEU A 24 -33.00 -21.07 20.52
C LEU A 24 -33.09 -19.88 19.59
N GLY A 25 -33.86 -18.86 19.99
CA GLY A 25 -34.03 -17.65 19.19
C GLY A 25 -32.63 -17.19 18.85
N ARG A 26 -32.37 -16.93 17.56
CA ARG A 26 -31.07 -16.42 17.10
C ARG A 26 -30.65 -15.34 18.09
N ILE A 27 -29.61 -15.61 18.88
CA ILE A 27 -29.08 -14.62 19.80
C ILE A 27 -28.47 -13.57 18.88
N ASP A 28 -29.14 -12.43 18.78
CA ASP A 28 -28.65 -11.31 18.00
C ASP A 28 -27.62 -10.56 18.84
N ASP A 29 -26.36 -10.97 18.70
CA ASP A 29 -25.22 -10.34 19.35
C ASP A 29 -24.92 -8.94 18.80
N SER A 30 -25.71 -8.41 17.85
CA SER A 30 -25.54 -7.03 17.33
C SER A 30 -25.57 -5.97 18.44
N ALA A 31 -26.37 -6.23 19.49
CA ALA A 31 -26.44 -5.41 20.69
C ALA A 31 -25.14 -5.47 21.53
N LEU A 32 -24.40 -6.57 21.47
CA LEU A 32 -23.13 -6.80 22.18
C LEU A 32 -21.91 -6.23 21.46
N LEU A 33 -22.02 -5.95 20.15
CA LEU A 33 -20.94 -5.32 19.39
C LEU A 33 -20.68 -3.90 19.91
N ASP A 34 -19.45 -3.61 20.28
CA ASP A 34 -19.03 -2.26 20.64
C ASP A 34 -18.92 -1.35 19.39
N ALA A 35 -18.70 -0.04 19.61
CA ALA A 35 -18.59 0.92 18.53
C ALA A 35 -17.42 0.60 17.58
N TYR A 36 -16.33 0.04 18.11
CA TYR A 36 -15.18 -0.39 17.33
C TYR A 36 -15.55 -1.52 16.37
N SER A 37 -16.15 -2.59 16.87
CA SER A 37 -16.56 -3.76 16.09
C SER A 37 -17.56 -3.38 15.00
N ARG A 38 -18.56 -2.55 15.33
CA ARG A 38 -19.53 -2.03 14.34
C ARG A 38 -18.86 -1.22 13.24
N THR A 39 -17.86 -0.40 13.60
CA THR A 39 -17.10 0.40 12.63
C THR A 39 -16.32 -0.49 11.67
N VAL A 40 -15.62 -1.50 12.21
CA VAL A 40 -14.82 -2.43 11.39
C VAL A 40 -15.72 -3.26 10.47
N ILE A 41 -16.82 -3.81 11.00
CA ILE A 41 -17.79 -4.58 10.21
C ILE A 41 -18.35 -3.72 9.07
N GLY A 42 -18.85 -2.52 9.37
CA GLY A 42 -19.43 -1.65 8.35
C GLY A 42 -18.43 -1.20 7.29
N ALA A 43 -17.16 -0.96 7.66
CA ALA A 43 -16.11 -0.65 6.70
C ALA A 43 -15.80 -1.86 5.80
N LEU A 44 -15.72 -3.06 6.38
CA LEU A 44 -15.47 -4.30 5.63
C LEU A 44 -16.59 -4.63 4.65
N GLU A 45 -17.85 -4.50 5.07
CA GLU A 45 -19.03 -4.76 4.23
C GLU A 45 -19.02 -3.93 2.94
N ARG A 46 -18.50 -2.71 2.99
CA ARG A 46 -18.39 -1.82 1.83
C ARG A 46 -17.29 -2.23 0.84
N VAL A 47 -16.22 -2.88 1.30
CA VAL A 47 -15.04 -3.13 0.45
C VAL A 47 -14.85 -4.59 0.08
N GLN A 48 -15.40 -5.53 0.86
CA GLN A 48 -15.12 -6.96 0.74
C GLN A 48 -15.37 -7.48 -0.68
N GLN A 49 -16.44 -7.09 -1.34
CA GLN A 49 -16.75 -7.60 -2.69
C GLN A 49 -15.76 -7.12 -3.77
N ALA A 50 -15.02 -6.05 -3.50
CA ALA A 50 -14.04 -5.48 -4.42
C ALA A 50 -12.59 -5.95 -4.16
N VAL A 51 -12.33 -6.66 -3.06
CA VAL A 51 -10.99 -7.19 -2.73
C VAL A 51 -10.83 -8.58 -3.35
N VAL A 52 -9.77 -8.72 -4.15
CA VAL A 52 -9.53 -9.89 -4.99
C VAL A 52 -8.30 -10.67 -4.57
N PHE A 53 -8.29 -11.95 -4.88
CA PHE A 53 -7.07 -12.78 -4.83
C PHE A 53 -6.39 -12.75 -6.20
N ILE A 54 -5.06 -12.60 -6.20
CA ILE A 54 -4.24 -12.59 -7.41
C ILE A 54 -3.31 -13.79 -7.34
N SER A 55 -3.29 -14.57 -8.41
CA SER A 55 -2.29 -15.62 -8.64
C SER A 55 -1.55 -15.37 -9.94
N VAL A 56 -0.25 -15.63 -9.94
CA VAL A 56 0.61 -15.42 -11.10
C VAL A 56 1.43 -16.65 -11.38
N GLU A 57 1.71 -16.85 -12.66
CA GLU A 57 2.72 -17.80 -13.11
C GLU A 57 3.92 -17.04 -13.68
N ARG A 58 5.13 -17.47 -13.28
CA ARG A 58 6.39 -16.97 -13.81
C ARG A 58 7.16 -18.11 -14.46
N GLN A 59 7.80 -17.82 -15.59
CA GLN A 59 8.72 -18.74 -16.24
C GLN A 59 10.15 -18.34 -15.90
N LEU A 60 10.81 -19.13 -15.03
CA LEU A 60 12.22 -18.94 -14.67
C LEU A 60 13.07 -19.98 -15.40
N ALA A 61 14.19 -19.54 -15.99
CA ALA A 61 15.21 -20.45 -16.50
C ALA A 61 16.08 -20.91 -15.33
N ASP A 62 16.22 -22.22 -15.12
CA ASP A 62 17.16 -22.77 -14.14
C ASP A 62 18.62 -22.71 -14.64
N ALA A 63 19.57 -22.99 -13.75
CA ALA A 63 21.00 -23.00 -14.06
C ALA A 63 21.42 -24.04 -15.13
N ARG A 64 20.52 -24.93 -15.54
CA ARG A 64 20.70 -25.95 -16.59
C ARG A 64 19.87 -25.64 -17.85
N GLY A 65 19.21 -24.49 -17.91
CA GLY A 65 18.37 -24.07 -19.04
C GLY A 65 16.96 -24.66 -19.07
N ALA A 66 16.54 -25.41 -18.03
CA ALA A 66 15.18 -25.92 -17.94
C ALA A 66 14.22 -24.83 -17.48
N ARG A 67 13.09 -24.68 -18.18
CA ARG A 67 12.02 -23.73 -17.82
C ARG A 67 11.22 -24.29 -16.65
N ARG A 68 11.22 -23.59 -15.52
CA ARG A 68 10.45 -23.93 -14.33
C ARG A 68 9.35 -22.90 -14.11
N HIS A 69 8.13 -23.37 -13.91
CA HIS A 69 7.00 -22.53 -13.53
C HIS A 69 7.07 -22.30 -12.02
N VAL A 70 7.11 -21.03 -11.61
CA VAL A 70 7.05 -20.62 -10.20
C VAL A 70 5.79 -19.78 -10.02
N GLY A 71 4.91 -20.22 -9.12
CA GLY A 71 3.71 -19.48 -8.76
C GLY A 71 4.02 -18.34 -7.79
N GLY A 72 3.24 -17.27 -7.88
CA GLY A 72 3.18 -16.20 -6.88
C GLY A 72 1.73 -15.88 -6.56
N THR A 73 1.47 -15.34 -5.36
CA THR A 73 0.12 -14.95 -4.95
C THR A 73 0.13 -13.65 -4.17
N GLY A 74 -0.96 -12.90 -4.26
CA GLY A 74 -1.19 -11.68 -3.49
C GLY A 74 -2.66 -11.31 -3.47
N SER A 75 -2.94 -10.08 -3.04
CA SER A 75 -4.25 -9.47 -3.11
C SER A 75 -4.24 -8.28 -4.06
N GLY A 76 -5.43 -7.84 -4.43
CA GLY A 76 -5.66 -6.56 -5.08
C GLY A 76 -7.02 -6.02 -4.71
N PHE A 77 -7.37 -4.87 -5.27
CA PHE A 77 -8.72 -4.34 -5.15
C PHE A 77 -9.14 -3.63 -6.43
N ILE A 78 -10.40 -3.83 -6.80
CA ILE A 78 -11.03 -3.18 -7.95
C ILE A 78 -11.36 -1.73 -7.53
N PHE A 79 -10.93 -0.75 -8.31
CA PHE A 79 -11.18 0.68 -8.03
C PHE A 79 -12.05 1.36 -9.10
N THR A 80 -12.54 0.61 -10.09
CA THR A 80 -13.47 1.09 -11.12
C THR A 80 -14.48 0.00 -11.49
N PRO A 81 -15.72 0.36 -11.88
CA PRO A 81 -16.73 -0.62 -12.26
C PRO A 81 -16.41 -1.38 -13.55
N ASP A 82 -15.52 -0.87 -14.40
CA ASP A 82 -15.09 -1.49 -15.67
C ASP A 82 -13.83 -2.36 -15.53
N GLY A 83 -13.41 -2.66 -14.30
CA GLY A 83 -12.50 -3.75 -13.99
C GLY A 83 -11.02 -3.39 -13.88
N TYR A 84 -10.66 -2.13 -13.61
CA TYR A 84 -9.29 -1.80 -13.21
C TYR A 84 -9.04 -2.10 -11.73
N LEU A 85 -7.87 -2.68 -11.45
CA LEU A 85 -7.44 -3.09 -10.11
C LEU A 85 -6.06 -2.56 -9.78
N LEU A 86 -5.83 -2.30 -8.49
CA LEU A 86 -4.50 -2.05 -7.94
C LEU A 86 -3.98 -3.29 -7.21
N THR A 87 -2.68 -3.50 -7.31
CA THR A 87 -1.92 -4.46 -6.51
C THR A 87 -0.47 -3.96 -6.36
N ASN A 88 0.39 -4.75 -5.71
CA ASN A 88 1.81 -4.44 -5.68
C ASN A 88 2.54 -4.92 -6.93
N SER A 89 3.54 -4.14 -7.35
CA SER A 89 4.46 -4.53 -8.42
C SER A 89 5.11 -5.88 -8.13
N HIS A 90 5.65 -6.11 -6.93
CA HIS A 90 6.31 -7.39 -6.61
C HIS A 90 5.40 -8.64 -6.68
N VAL A 91 4.07 -8.48 -6.64
CA VAL A 91 3.12 -9.58 -6.84
C VAL A 91 3.11 -10.00 -8.30
N VAL A 92 3.06 -9.05 -9.23
CA VAL A 92 2.82 -9.30 -10.66
C VAL A 92 4.05 -9.14 -11.55
N HIS A 93 5.15 -8.59 -11.04
CA HIS A 93 6.36 -8.33 -11.81
C HIS A 93 6.92 -9.63 -12.43
N GLY A 94 7.19 -9.59 -13.73
CA GLY A 94 7.68 -10.73 -14.51
C GLY A 94 6.68 -11.89 -14.66
N ALA A 95 5.40 -11.69 -14.32
CA ALA A 95 4.36 -12.69 -14.56
C ALA A 95 4.10 -12.87 -16.05
N THR A 96 4.01 -14.12 -16.49
CA THR A 96 3.58 -14.46 -17.86
C THR A 96 2.09 -14.69 -17.96
N HIS A 97 1.44 -15.00 -16.83
CA HIS A 97 0.01 -15.20 -16.72
C HIS A 97 -0.47 -14.67 -15.36
N ILE A 98 -1.55 -13.92 -15.34
CA ILE A 98 -2.13 -13.32 -14.13
C ILE A 98 -3.61 -13.70 -14.09
N VAL A 99 -4.02 -14.35 -13.01
CA VAL A 99 -5.41 -14.73 -12.77
C VAL A 99 -5.90 -14.01 -11.51
N VAL A 100 -7.03 -13.31 -11.67
CA VAL A 100 -7.76 -12.64 -10.60
C VAL A 100 -8.95 -13.49 -10.21
N THR A 101 -9.13 -13.74 -8.92
CA THR A 101 -10.30 -14.42 -8.35
C THR A 101 -11.08 -13.44 -7.47
N LEU A 102 -12.35 -13.22 -7.80
CA LEU A 102 -13.25 -12.34 -7.05
C LEU A 102 -13.75 -13.02 -5.76
N ALA A 103 -14.43 -12.25 -4.91
CA ALA A 103 -14.97 -12.72 -3.63
C ALA A 103 -16.05 -13.81 -3.79
N ASP A 104 -16.75 -13.84 -4.91
CA ASP A 104 -17.74 -14.87 -5.27
C ASP A 104 -17.11 -16.14 -5.88
N GLY A 105 -15.78 -16.15 -6.07
CA GLY A 105 -15.02 -17.24 -6.68
C GLY A 105 -14.89 -17.17 -8.20
N ALA A 106 -15.51 -16.18 -8.87
CA ALA A 106 -15.35 -15.98 -10.30
C ALA A 106 -13.89 -15.67 -10.65
N ARG A 107 -13.41 -16.24 -11.76
CA ARG A 107 -12.01 -16.14 -12.20
C ARG A 107 -11.90 -15.42 -13.53
N PHE A 108 -10.92 -14.54 -13.63
CA PHE A 108 -10.64 -13.74 -14.80
C PHE A 108 -9.15 -13.76 -15.11
N ASP A 109 -8.81 -13.90 -16.39
CA ASP A 109 -7.48 -13.54 -16.85
C ASP A 109 -7.35 -12.02 -16.80
N ALA A 110 -6.19 -11.54 -16.35
CA ALA A 110 -5.93 -10.12 -16.15
C ALA A 110 -4.78 -9.63 -17.03
N ASP A 111 -4.99 -8.48 -17.65
CA ASP A 111 -3.96 -7.76 -18.39
C ASP A 111 -3.19 -6.84 -17.44
N LEU A 112 -1.86 -6.83 -17.57
CA LEU A 112 -1.02 -5.83 -16.92
C LEU A 112 -1.08 -4.52 -17.71
N VAL A 113 -1.77 -3.53 -17.15
CA VAL A 113 -1.92 -2.20 -17.77
C VAL A 113 -0.66 -1.36 -17.56
N GLY A 114 -0.05 -1.48 -16.38
CA GLY A 114 1.23 -0.84 -16.09
C GLY A 114 1.83 -1.34 -14.78
N ASP A 115 3.15 -1.32 -14.73
CA ASP A 115 3.95 -1.70 -13.57
C ASP A 115 4.86 -0.52 -13.19
N ASP A 116 4.84 -0.14 -11.93
CA ASP A 116 5.77 0.83 -11.35
C ASP A 116 6.50 0.20 -10.16
N PRO A 117 7.67 -0.39 -10.42
CA PRO A 117 8.52 -0.89 -9.37
C PRO A 117 8.84 0.20 -8.34
N ALA A 118 9.14 1.44 -8.72
CA ALA A 118 9.59 2.47 -7.79
C ALA A 118 8.66 2.66 -6.55
N SER A 119 7.34 2.74 -6.76
CA SER A 119 6.36 2.81 -5.67
C SER A 119 5.82 1.45 -5.21
N ASP A 120 6.29 0.37 -5.81
CA ASP A 120 5.78 -1.00 -5.64
C ASP A 120 4.31 -1.16 -6.01
N LEU A 121 3.85 -0.53 -7.09
CA LEU A 121 2.45 -0.56 -7.52
C LEU A 121 2.32 -1.12 -8.94
N ALA A 122 1.21 -1.80 -9.20
CA ALA A 122 0.83 -2.21 -10.54
C ALA A 122 -0.67 -2.04 -10.74
N VAL A 123 -1.06 -1.71 -11.98
CA VAL A 123 -2.44 -1.60 -12.41
C VAL A 123 -2.75 -2.77 -13.34
N LEU A 124 -3.81 -3.50 -13.01
CA LEU A 124 -4.34 -4.59 -13.81
C LEU A 124 -5.70 -4.23 -14.38
N ARG A 125 -6.14 -4.97 -15.40
CA ARG A 125 -7.52 -4.92 -15.90
C ARG A 125 -8.06 -6.33 -16.10
N ILE A 126 -9.31 -6.54 -15.70
CA ILE A 126 -10.09 -7.73 -16.03
C ILE A 126 -11.29 -7.35 -16.89
N GLY A 127 -11.71 -8.24 -17.78
CA GLY A 127 -12.92 -8.05 -18.59
C GLY A 127 -14.14 -8.66 -17.92
N SER A 128 -15.15 -7.83 -17.58
CA SER A 128 -16.45 -8.28 -17.09
C SER A 128 -17.58 -7.70 -17.96
N PRO A 129 -18.63 -8.50 -18.28
CA PRO A 129 -19.81 -8.00 -18.99
C PRO A 129 -20.69 -7.11 -18.10
N GLU A 130 -20.62 -7.28 -16.78
CA GLU A 130 -21.40 -6.53 -15.79
C GLU A 130 -20.49 -5.59 -14.96
N PRO A 131 -21.02 -4.45 -14.48
CA PRO A 131 -20.28 -3.57 -13.57
C PRO A 131 -19.79 -4.32 -12.33
N LEU A 132 -18.51 -4.19 -12.03
CA LEU A 132 -17.89 -4.85 -10.88
C LEU A 132 -18.03 -4.02 -9.59
N PRO A 133 -18.13 -4.68 -8.43
CA PRO A 133 -17.94 -4.02 -7.14
C PRO A 133 -16.56 -3.36 -7.09
N HIS A 134 -16.50 -2.12 -6.61
CA HIS A 134 -15.26 -1.35 -6.52
C HIS A 134 -15.19 -0.57 -5.22
N VAL A 135 -13.97 -0.28 -4.78
CA VAL A 135 -13.70 0.54 -3.60
C VAL A 135 -13.67 2.03 -3.94
N GLU A 136 -13.92 2.87 -2.94
CA GLU A 136 -13.66 4.30 -3.02
C GLU A 136 -12.23 4.62 -2.59
N LEU A 137 -11.50 5.40 -3.39
CA LEU A 137 -10.15 5.86 -3.03
C LEU A 137 -10.22 7.12 -2.18
N GLY A 138 -9.86 7.01 -0.90
CA GLY A 138 -9.83 8.10 0.07
C GLY A 138 -8.65 9.05 -0.11
N ASP A 139 -8.28 9.77 0.94
CA ASP A 139 -7.19 10.76 0.93
C ASP A 139 -6.17 10.41 2.02
N SER A 140 -4.89 10.32 1.65
CA SER A 140 -3.80 10.04 2.58
C SER A 140 -3.21 11.31 3.19
N GLY A 141 -3.35 12.46 2.51
CA GLY A 141 -2.85 13.76 2.98
C GLY A 141 -3.56 14.28 4.24
N SER A 142 -4.82 13.89 4.48
CA SER A 142 -5.59 14.26 5.68
C SER A 142 -5.49 13.26 6.84
N LEU A 143 -4.72 12.18 6.68
CA LEU A 143 -4.56 11.17 7.74
C LEU A 143 -3.91 11.76 8.99
N ARG A 144 -4.28 11.19 10.13
CA ARG A 144 -3.67 11.49 11.42
C ARG A 144 -3.15 10.23 12.08
N VAL A 145 -1.98 10.34 12.70
CA VAL A 145 -1.45 9.29 13.58
C VAL A 145 -2.47 9.00 14.68
N GLY A 146 -2.73 7.72 14.95
CA GLY A 146 -3.74 7.23 15.88
C GLY A 146 -5.13 6.98 15.26
N GLN A 147 -5.35 7.37 14.00
CA GLN A 147 -6.58 7.02 13.29
C GLN A 147 -6.64 5.51 13.01
N ILE A 148 -7.84 4.92 13.10
CA ILE A 148 -8.05 3.50 12.79
C ILE A 148 -7.63 3.18 11.36
N ALA A 149 -6.94 2.05 11.21
CA ALA A 149 -6.52 1.48 9.94
C ALA A 149 -6.92 0.00 9.90
N ILE A 150 -7.59 -0.40 8.82
CA ILE A 150 -8.11 -1.75 8.64
C ILE A 150 -7.44 -2.31 7.39
N ALA A 151 -6.62 -3.34 7.54
CA ALA A 151 -6.00 -4.01 6.42
C ALA A 151 -6.89 -5.18 6.00
N VAL A 152 -7.20 -5.23 4.71
CA VAL A 152 -7.98 -6.30 4.10
C VAL A 152 -7.11 -6.99 3.06
N GLY A 153 -7.16 -8.32 3.07
CA GLY A 153 -6.56 -9.15 2.04
C GLY A 153 -7.39 -10.40 1.79
N ASN A 154 -7.07 -11.12 0.73
CA ASN A 154 -7.68 -12.40 0.38
C ASN A 154 -6.60 -13.48 0.27
N PRO A 155 -5.92 -13.84 1.38
CA PRO A 155 -4.90 -14.88 1.33
C PRO A 155 -5.52 -16.21 0.88
N LEU A 156 -4.90 -16.85 -0.12
CA LEU A 156 -5.28 -18.16 -0.66
C LEU A 156 -6.63 -18.23 -1.40
N GLY A 157 -7.37 -17.13 -1.54
CA GLY A 157 -8.64 -17.09 -2.27
C GLY A 157 -9.79 -17.86 -1.62
N LEU A 158 -9.66 -18.23 -0.33
CA LEU A 158 -10.64 -19.05 0.40
C LEU A 158 -11.48 -18.23 1.39
N ALA A 159 -10.87 -17.23 2.03
CA ALA A 159 -11.52 -16.31 2.96
C ALA A 159 -10.72 -15.03 3.09
N GLN A 160 -11.41 -13.90 3.13
CA GLN A 160 -10.76 -12.62 3.38
C GLN A 160 -10.22 -12.57 4.79
N THR A 161 -9.00 -12.05 4.92
CA THR A 161 -8.37 -11.79 6.21
C THR A 161 -8.46 -10.30 6.49
N VAL A 162 -8.91 -9.99 7.70
CA VAL A 162 -9.05 -8.63 8.20
C VAL A 162 -8.19 -8.49 9.43
N THR A 163 -7.33 -7.49 9.42
CA THR A 163 -6.57 -7.09 10.60
C THR A 163 -6.78 -5.61 10.82
N THR A 164 -6.71 -5.19 12.07
CA THR A 164 -7.02 -3.82 12.46
C THR A 164 -5.94 -3.28 13.36
N GLY A 165 -5.76 -1.98 13.31
CA GLY A 165 -4.77 -1.23 14.06
C GLY A 165 -5.00 0.26 13.88
N VAL A 166 -3.94 1.03 13.94
CA VAL A 166 -3.93 2.47 13.73
C VAL A 166 -2.85 2.89 12.74
N VAL A 167 -2.98 4.09 12.21
CA VAL A 167 -1.88 4.81 11.55
C VAL A 167 -0.84 5.14 12.62
N SER A 168 0.34 4.54 12.55
CA SER A 168 1.44 4.74 13.50
C SER A 168 2.35 5.89 13.10
N ALA A 169 2.54 6.11 11.79
CA ALA A 169 3.34 7.22 11.25
C ALA A 169 2.98 7.48 9.77
N LEU A 170 3.31 8.67 9.28
CA LEU A 170 3.00 9.14 7.92
C LEU A 170 4.24 9.75 7.24
N GLY A 171 4.24 9.81 5.92
CA GLY A 171 5.21 10.57 5.15
C GLY A 171 6.65 10.08 5.32
N ARG A 172 6.85 8.77 5.38
CA ARG A 172 8.19 8.16 5.51
C ARG A 172 8.66 7.59 4.18
N THR A 173 9.98 7.50 4.03
CA THR A 173 10.59 6.65 3.01
C THR A 173 10.91 5.28 3.61
N LEU A 174 10.48 4.21 2.96
CA LEU A 174 10.80 2.83 3.30
C LEU A 174 11.89 2.32 2.37
N ARG A 175 12.88 1.61 2.92
CA ARG A 175 13.76 0.77 2.12
C ARG A 175 13.14 -0.62 2.00
N SER A 176 12.81 -1.06 0.78
CA SER A 176 12.36 -2.41 0.50
C SER A 176 13.46 -3.44 0.76
N THR A 177 13.11 -4.72 0.79
CA THR A 177 14.07 -5.82 0.88
C THR A 177 15.05 -5.89 -0.28
N SER A 178 14.68 -5.39 -1.47
CA SER A 178 15.59 -5.25 -2.62
C SER A 178 16.54 -4.06 -2.51
N GLY A 179 16.45 -3.28 -1.43
CA GLY A 179 17.23 -2.06 -1.22
C GLY A 179 16.66 -0.82 -1.92
N ARG A 180 15.53 -0.95 -2.61
CA ARG A 180 14.84 0.16 -3.29
C ARG A 180 14.15 1.08 -2.29
N MET A 181 14.11 2.37 -2.58
CA MET A 181 13.36 3.34 -1.77
C MET A 181 11.92 3.45 -2.28
N ILE A 182 10.97 3.17 -1.39
CA ILE A 182 9.54 3.39 -1.58
C ILE A 182 9.20 4.65 -0.79
N TYR A 183 8.74 5.66 -1.51
CA TYR A 183 8.43 6.96 -0.95
C TYR A 183 6.98 7.02 -0.46
N ASP A 184 6.76 7.90 0.50
CA ASP A 184 5.44 8.21 1.07
C ASP A 184 4.63 6.98 1.52
N VAL A 185 5.21 6.24 2.48
CA VAL A 185 4.51 5.10 3.11
C VAL A 185 3.76 5.52 4.37
N ILE A 186 2.61 4.88 4.58
CA ILE A 186 1.86 4.86 5.83
C ILE A 186 2.38 3.70 6.66
N GLN A 187 2.78 3.98 7.90
CA GLN A 187 3.10 2.94 8.87
C GLN A 187 1.85 2.60 9.68
N THR A 188 1.60 1.32 9.92
CA THR A 188 0.53 0.82 10.78
C THR A 188 0.99 -0.35 11.64
N ASP A 189 0.33 -0.54 12.78
CA ASP A 189 0.46 -1.72 13.63
C ASP A 189 -0.56 -2.82 13.28
N ALA A 190 -1.46 -2.58 12.31
CA ALA A 190 -2.30 -3.63 11.75
C ALA A 190 -1.41 -4.75 11.17
N ALA A 191 -1.67 -5.99 11.60
CA ALA A 191 -0.85 -7.12 11.22
C ALA A 191 -0.98 -7.41 9.72
N LEU A 192 0.11 -7.31 8.97
CA LEU A 192 0.16 -7.75 7.58
C LEU A 192 0.83 -9.12 7.50
N ASN A 193 0.11 -10.08 6.93
CA ASN A 193 0.61 -11.44 6.71
C ASN A 193 0.76 -11.70 5.21
N PRO A 194 1.53 -12.73 4.81
CA PRO A 194 1.54 -13.19 3.42
C PRO A 194 0.13 -13.36 2.87
N GLY A 195 -0.14 -12.73 1.73
CA GLY A 195 -1.45 -12.68 1.10
C GLY A 195 -2.21 -11.35 1.29
N ASN A 196 -1.84 -10.49 2.24
CA ASN A 196 -2.38 -9.12 2.30
C ASN A 196 -1.70 -8.15 1.32
N SER A 197 -0.49 -8.48 0.84
CA SER A 197 0.27 -7.66 -0.12
C SER A 197 -0.56 -7.37 -1.37
N GLY A 198 -0.71 -6.08 -1.67
CA GLY A 198 -1.51 -5.54 -2.77
C GLY A 198 -2.97 -5.26 -2.40
N GLY A 199 -3.45 -5.78 -1.26
CA GLY A 199 -4.78 -5.48 -0.73
C GLY A 199 -4.88 -4.05 -0.14
N PRO A 200 -6.10 -3.56 0.12
CA PRO A 200 -6.29 -2.20 0.60
C PRO A 200 -6.04 -2.09 2.11
N LEU A 201 -5.46 -0.95 2.51
CA LEU A 201 -5.56 -0.39 3.85
C LEU A 201 -6.69 0.64 3.81
N ILE A 202 -7.72 0.49 4.65
CA ILE A 202 -8.92 1.35 4.63
C ILE A 202 -9.12 2.09 5.96
N ASN A 203 -9.82 3.22 5.90
CA ASN A 203 -10.27 3.95 7.08
C ASN A 203 -11.63 3.42 7.60
N SER A 204 -12.15 4.02 8.68
CA SER A 204 -13.47 3.68 9.24
C SER A 204 -14.64 3.89 8.28
N ALA A 205 -14.49 4.74 7.26
CA ALA A 205 -15.50 4.95 6.23
C ALA A 205 -15.44 3.87 5.13
N GLY A 206 -14.46 2.97 5.14
CA GLY A 206 -14.27 1.99 4.07
C GLY A 206 -13.62 2.58 2.81
N GLN A 207 -13.02 3.77 2.91
CA GLN A 207 -12.25 4.35 1.81
C GLN A 207 -10.80 3.87 1.90
N VAL A 208 -10.19 3.56 0.77
CA VAL A 208 -8.78 3.14 0.71
C VAL A 208 -7.88 4.31 1.03
N ILE A 209 -6.98 4.11 1.99
CA ILE A 209 -5.97 5.09 2.41
C ILE A 209 -4.55 4.67 2.05
N GLY A 210 -4.34 3.39 1.70
CA GLY A 210 -3.08 2.91 1.14
C GLY A 210 -3.16 1.49 0.57
N VAL A 211 -2.07 1.02 -0.04
CA VAL A 211 -1.90 -0.33 -0.57
C VAL A 211 -0.95 -1.10 0.32
N ASN A 212 -1.42 -2.17 0.98
CA ASN A 212 -0.61 -3.00 1.89
C ASN A 212 0.60 -3.55 1.14
N THR A 213 1.82 -3.21 1.56
CA THR A 213 3.02 -3.42 0.73
C THR A 213 4.05 -4.31 1.41
N ALA A 214 4.48 -3.95 2.62
CA ALA A 214 5.63 -4.60 3.24
C ALA A 214 5.50 -4.69 4.76
N ILE A 215 6.26 -5.63 5.32
CA ILE A 215 6.56 -5.74 6.74
C ILE A 215 8.08 -5.67 6.92
N ILE A 216 8.55 -5.18 8.07
CA ILE A 216 9.96 -5.36 8.45
C ILE A 216 10.09 -6.72 9.11
N SER A 217 10.81 -7.65 8.46
CA SER A 217 11.07 -8.98 9.00
C SER A 217 11.73 -8.89 10.38
N GLY A 218 11.12 -9.55 11.38
CA GLY A 218 11.62 -9.55 12.76
C GLY A 218 11.17 -8.37 13.62
N ALA A 219 10.52 -7.35 13.04
CA ALA A 219 9.84 -6.32 13.82
C ALA A 219 8.38 -6.72 14.07
N GLN A 220 7.93 -6.59 15.32
CA GLN A 220 6.52 -6.77 15.67
C GLN A 220 5.77 -5.44 15.49
N ALA A 221 4.54 -5.49 14.99
CA ALA A 221 3.65 -4.33 14.87
C ALA A 221 4.22 -3.18 14.02
N ILE A 222 5.02 -3.49 12.99
CA ILE A 222 5.51 -2.50 12.01
C ILE A 222 5.22 -3.00 10.60
N SER A 223 4.12 -2.49 10.05
CA SER A 223 3.64 -2.73 8.71
C SER A 223 3.63 -1.44 7.90
N PHE A 224 3.76 -1.55 6.58
CA PHE A 224 3.76 -0.41 5.67
C PHE A 224 2.78 -0.60 4.51
N ALA A 225 2.12 0.50 4.17
CA ALA A 225 1.30 0.63 2.96
C ALA A 225 1.76 1.84 2.15
N THR A 226 1.86 1.70 0.83
CA THR A 226 2.06 2.87 -0.06
C THR A 226 0.82 3.75 0.02
N ALA A 227 0.99 5.05 0.26
CA ALA A 227 -0.13 5.98 0.44
C ALA A 227 -1.02 6.06 -0.80
N ILE A 228 -2.34 6.25 -0.60
CA ILE A 228 -3.30 6.22 -1.70
C ILE A 228 -3.12 7.38 -2.69
N ASP A 229 -2.66 8.55 -2.24
CA ASP A 229 -2.44 9.69 -3.15
C ASP A 229 -1.24 9.44 -4.07
N THR A 230 -0.20 8.74 -3.58
CA THR A 230 0.88 8.22 -4.42
C THR A 230 0.31 7.24 -5.46
N ALA A 231 -0.58 6.32 -5.06
CA ALA A 231 -1.20 5.37 -5.98
C ALA A 231 -2.06 6.04 -7.04
N LYS A 232 -2.87 7.05 -6.68
CA LYS A 232 -3.65 7.86 -7.63
C LYS A 232 -2.75 8.53 -8.66
N TRP A 233 -1.64 9.12 -8.22
CA TRP A 233 -0.68 9.73 -9.13
C TRP A 233 -0.06 8.71 -10.09
N VAL A 234 0.33 7.54 -9.60
CA VAL A 234 0.85 6.43 -10.43
C VAL A 234 -0.19 5.97 -11.46
N ILE A 235 -1.45 5.78 -11.07
CA ILE A 235 -2.56 5.42 -11.98
C ILE A 235 -2.66 6.45 -13.11
N MET A 236 -2.69 7.74 -12.78
CA MET A 236 -2.78 8.81 -13.78
C MET A 236 -1.62 8.77 -14.77
N GLN A 237 -0.40 8.53 -14.29
CA GLN A 237 0.79 8.43 -15.16
C GLN A 237 0.73 7.20 -16.07
N ILE A 238 0.32 6.04 -15.55
CA ILE A 238 0.17 4.82 -16.33
C ILE A 238 -0.89 5.01 -17.42
N PHE A 239 -2.04 5.59 -17.09
CA PHE A 239 -3.10 5.81 -18.08
C PHE A 239 -2.73 6.87 -19.12
N ALA A 240 -2.03 7.93 -18.73
CA ALA A 240 -1.64 8.99 -19.66
C ALA A 240 -0.46 8.60 -20.57
N HIS A 241 0.47 7.78 -20.07
CA HIS A 241 1.78 7.60 -20.72
C HIS A 241 2.22 6.13 -20.86
N GLY A 242 1.44 5.17 -20.37
CA GLY A 242 1.76 3.74 -20.35
C GLY A 242 2.86 3.33 -19.36
N ARG A 243 3.53 4.29 -18.72
CA ARG A 243 4.55 4.07 -17.69
C ARG A 243 4.72 5.30 -16.82
N VAL A 244 5.28 5.12 -15.63
CA VAL A 244 5.61 6.24 -14.76
C VAL A 244 7.03 6.76 -15.05
N ARG A 245 7.17 8.08 -15.16
CA ARG A 245 8.46 8.77 -15.30
C ARG A 245 8.57 9.80 -14.19
N ARG A 246 9.68 9.77 -13.47
CA ARG A 246 9.96 10.70 -12.37
C ARG A 246 11.44 11.01 -12.29
N ALA A 247 11.72 12.24 -11.88
CA ALA A 247 13.05 12.68 -11.54
C ALA A 247 13.48 12.08 -10.20
N TYR A 248 14.76 11.77 -10.10
CA TYR A 248 15.37 11.13 -8.94
C TYR A 248 16.58 11.93 -8.48
N ILE A 249 16.62 12.20 -7.18
CA ILE A 249 17.76 12.84 -6.52
C ILE A 249 18.46 11.94 -5.50
N GLY A 250 17.89 10.79 -5.15
CA GLY A 250 18.48 9.83 -4.21
C GLY A 250 18.57 10.30 -2.77
N VAL A 251 17.45 10.84 -2.28
CA VAL A 251 17.22 11.20 -0.88
C VAL A 251 16.22 10.23 -0.27
N ALA A 252 16.42 9.87 0.99
CA ALA A 252 15.41 9.27 1.85
C ALA A 252 15.07 10.24 2.96
N GLY A 253 13.79 10.39 3.27
CA GLY A 253 13.38 11.32 4.31
C GLY A 253 12.09 10.96 5.00
N THR A 254 11.78 11.81 5.98
CA THR A 254 10.51 11.79 6.70
C THR A 254 9.96 13.20 6.74
N THR A 255 8.66 13.34 6.56
CA THR A 255 7.96 14.62 6.76
C THR A 255 8.07 15.03 8.22
N THR A 256 8.53 16.24 8.49
CA THR A 256 8.68 16.77 9.86
C THR A 256 8.12 18.18 9.97
N PRO A 257 7.46 18.53 11.09
CA PRO A 257 6.99 19.89 11.31
C PRO A 257 8.18 20.84 11.50
N ILE A 258 8.01 22.07 11.01
CA ILE A 258 8.92 23.19 11.21
C ILE A 258 8.28 24.11 12.25
N SER A 259 9.03 24.60 13.22
CA SER A 259 8.47 25.52 14.22
C SER A 259 8.02 26.84 13.59
N ARG A 260 6.94 27.45 14.10
CA ARG A 260 6.45 28.75 13.60
C ARG A 260 7.51 29.85 13.65
N ARG A 261 8.44 29.80 14.61
CA ARG A 261 9.55 30.77 14.70
C ARG A 261 10.48 30.65 13.50
N VAL A 262 10.87 29.43 13.13
CA VAL A 262 11.75 29.16 11.97
C VAL A 262 11.03 29.49 10.67
N GLN A 263 9.75 29.13 10.54
CA GLN A 263 8.93 29.48 9.37
C GLN A 263 8.93 30.99 9.13
N ARG A 264 8.61 31.80 10.16
CA ARG A 264 8.60 33.27 10.04
C ARG A 264 9.98 33.85 9.76
N PHE A 265 11.02 33.31 10.38
CA PHE A 265 12.39 33.81 10.19
C PHE A 265 12.88 33.64 8.74
N PHE A 266 12.57 32.51 8.11
CA PHE A 266 12.97 32.22 6.73
C PHE A 266 11.86 32.46 5.70
N ALA A 267 10.73 33.06 6.11
CA ALA A 267 9.54 33.27 5.28
C ALA A 267 9.07 32.00 4.53
N LEU A 268 9.04 30.86 5.21
CA LEU A 268 8.63 29.58 4.62
C LEU A 268 7.11 29.54 4.43
N ALA A 269 6.66 29.08 3.27
CA ALA A 269 5.24 28.92 2.96
C ALA A 269 4.59 27.73 3.69
N SER A 270 5.37 26.67 3.94
CA SER A 270 4.86 25.41 4.47
C SER A 270 5.18 25.20 5.96
N PRO A 271 4.27 24.56 6.72
CA PRO A 271 4.46 24.29 8.14
C PRO A 271 5.39 23.10 8.42
N SER A 272 5.79 22.37 7.39
CA SER A 272 6.61 21.16 7.44
C SER A 272 7.58 21.12 6.26
N GLY A 273 8.47 20.13 6.27
CA GLY A 273 9.37 19.83 5.15
C GLY A 273 9.96 18.43 5.31
N VAL A 274 10.77 18.01 4.34
CA VAL A 274 11.36 16.66 4.31
C VAL A 274 12.70 16.66 5.02
N HIS A 275 12.76 16.01 6.18
CA HIS A 275 14.02 15.79 6.88
C HIS A 275 14.80 14.65 6.22
N VAL A 276 16.00 14.95 5.73
CA VAL A 276 16.89 14.02 5.03
C VAL A 276 17.53 13.07 6.03
N MET A 277 17.12 11.81 5.98
CA MET A 277 17.63 10.73 6.83
C MET A 277 18.79 10.00 6.17
N GLU A 278 18.73 9.86 4.85
CA GLU A 278 19.74 9.16 4.08
C GLU A 278 19.93 9.81 2.71
N ILE A 279 21.16 9.74 2.21
CA ILE A 279 21.50 10.12 0.84
C ILE A 279 22.19 8.94 0.19
N VAL A 280 21.67 8.53 -0.96
CA VAL A 280 22.23 7.43 -1.75
C VAL A 280 23.59 7.85 -2.30
N LYS A 281 24.62 7.03 -2.07
CA LYS A 281 25.98 7.32 -2.54
C LYS A 281 26.00 7.47 -4.07
N GLY A 282 26.62 8.54 -4.56
CA GLY A 282 26.72 8.83 -5.99
C GLY A 282 25.42 9.33 -6.63
N SER A 283 24.37 9.58 -5.85
CA SER A 283 23.14 10.18 -6.36
C SER A 283 23.32 11.66 -6.71
N PRO A 284 22.38 12.26 -7.45
CA PRO A 284 22.40 13.70 -7.70
C PRO A 284 22.44 14.55 -6.43
N ALA A 285 21.71 14.17 -5.37
CA ALA A 285 21.76 14.88 -4.10
C ALA A 285 23.14 14.79 -3.44
N ALA A 286 23.81 13.65 -3.51
CA ALA A 286 25.17 13.50 -3.00
C ALA A 286 26.16 14.39 -3.76
N ILE A 287 26.05 14.42 -5.09
CA ILE A 287 26.90 15.22 -5.98
C ILE A 287 26.66 16.73 -5.77
N GLY A 288 25.39 17.14 -5.64
CA GLY A 288 25.01 18.53 -5.35
C GLY A 288 25.37 18.99 -3.93
N GLY A 289 25.71 18.09 -3.03
CA GLY A 289 26.16 18.42 -1.67
C GLY A 289 25.04 18.58 -0.65
N LEU A 290 23.86 17.97 -0.87
CA LEU A 290 22.91 17.71 0.20
C LEU A 290 23.56 16.82 1.27
N ARG A 291 23.08 16.95 2.52
CA ARG A 291 23.60 16.20 3.66
C ARG A 291 22.48 15.59 4.47
N THR A 292 22.75 14.44 5.10
CA THR A 292 21.91 13.93 6.18
C THR A 292 21.75 15.01 7.25
N GLY A 293 20.52 15.19 7.74
CA GLY A 293 20.16 16.24 8.67
C GLY A 293 19.58 17.50 8.02
N ASP A 294 19.79 17.70 6.72
CA ASP A 294 19.13 18.78 5.98
C ASP A 294 17.61 18.62 6.04
N ARG A 295 16.90 19.74 5.91
CA ARG A 295 15.46 19.74 5.74
C ARG A 295 15.08 20.45 4.44
N ILE A 296 14.64 19.69 3.46
CA ILE A 296 14.17 20.22 2.17
C ILE A 296 12.84 20.94 2.41
N VAL A 297 12.73 22.17 1.92
CA VAL A 297 11.56 23.04 2.09
C VAL A 297 11.00 23.58 0.77
N ALA A 298 11.78 23.56 -0.31
CA ALA A 298 11.30 23.87 -1.65
C ALA A 298 12.20 23.27 -2.75
N VAL A 299 11.65 23.16 -3.96
CA VAL A 299 12.34 22.84 -5.21
C VAL A 299 11.89 23.83 -6.27
N ASP A 300 12.81 24.63 -6.85
CA ASP A 300 12.52 25.68 -7.84
C ASP A 300 11.31 26.55 -7.44
N ASP A 301 11.37 27.13 -6.23
CA ASP A 301 10.33 27.94 -5.59
C ASP A 301 9.01 27.23 -5.25
N ILE A 302 8.82 25.98 -5.66
CA ILE A 302 7.67 25.17 -5.27
C ILE A 302 7.89 24.66 -3.86
N ALA A 303 7.00 25.04 -2.94
CA ALA A 303 7.10 24.64 -1.54
C ALA A 303 6.94 23.12 -1.39
N VAL A 304 7.82 22.52 -0.60
CA VAL A 304 7.83 21.08 -0.28
C VAL A 304 7.51 20.92 1.20
N ASP A 305 6.31 20.42 1.47
CA ASP A 305 5.79 20.22 2.82
C ASP A 305 5.86 18.75 3.30
N SER A 306 6.10 17.81 2.40
CA SER A 306 5.99 16.38 2.64
C SER A 306 6.83 15.56 1.65
N VAL A 307 7.06 14.28 1.97
CA VAL A 307 7.75 13.35 1.07
C VAL A 307 6.97 13.19 -0.24
N ASP A 308 5.64 13.11 -0.17
CA ASP A 308 4.77 13.08 -1.34
C ASP A 308 4.90 14.33 -2.22
N SER A 309 4.83 15.54 -1.63
CA SER A 309 4.99 16.77 -2.41
C SER A 309 6.38 16.90 -3.02
N LEU A 310 7.43 16.40 -2.35
CA LEU A 310 8.76 16.29 -2.95
C LEU A 310 8.75 15.38 -4.18
N GLN A 311 8.15 14.19 -4.09
CA GLN A 311 8.07 13.25 -5.22
C GLN A 311 7.25 13.83 -6.38
N ARG A 312 6.12 14.47 -6.10
CA ARG A 312 5.29 15.13 -7.12
C ARG A 312 6.00 16.30 -7.79
N THR A 313 6.85 17.02 -7.07
CA THR A 313 7.63 18.13 -7.64
C THR A 313 8.79 17.63 -8.51
N LEU A 314 9.32 16.44 -8.21
CA LEU A 314 10.33 15.73 -9.00
C LEU A 314 9.67 14.91 -10.12
N ASP A 315 8.87 15.57 -10.96
CA ASP A 315 8.22 14.94 -12.11
C ASP A 315 9.18 14.70 -13.29
N ALA A 316 8.65 14.11 -14.36
CA ALA A 316 9.41 13.82 -15.57
C ALA A 316 10.01 15.05 -16.27
N SER A 317 9.44 16.25 -16.06
CA SER A 317 9.90 17.48 -16.70
C SER A 317 11.21 18.00 -16.13
N ARG A 318 11.57 17.56 -14.91
CA ARG A 318 12.80 17.92 -14.17
C ARG A 318 13.98 16.98 -14.46
N ILE A 319 13.78 15.89 -15.20
CA ILE A 319 14.85 14.96 -15.58
C ILE A 319 15.91 15.70 -16.40
N ASP A 320 17.18 15.52 -16.02
CA ASP A 320 18.38 16.10 -16.63
C ASP A 320 18.40 17.64 -16.68
N LYS A 321 17.59 18.29 -15.85
CA LYS A 321 17.56 19.75 -15.71
C LYS A 321 18.00 20.15 -14.30
N PRO A 322 18.94 21.09 -14.16
CA PRO A 322 19.28 21.64 -12.85
C PRO A 322 18.03 22.20 -12.17
N VAL A 323 17.84 21.81 -10.92
CA VAL A 323 16.82 22.33 -10.02
C VAL A 323 17.50 22.87 -8.77
N ASN A 324 16.96 23.95 -8.23
CA ASN A 324 17.42 24.54 -6.99
C ASN A 324 16.62 23.94 -5.81
N ILE A 325 17.31 23.27 -4.89
CA ILE A 325 16.72 22.70 -3.69
C ILE A 325 17.03 23.60 -2.50
N ALA A 326 16.00 24.28 -1.98
CA ALA A 326 16.12 25.04 -0.76
C ALA A 326 16.05 24.12 0.46
N VAL A 327 17.08 24.18 1.31
CA VAL A 327 17.19 23.39 2.53
C VAL A 327 17.46 24.23 3.77
N LEU A 328 16.99 23.75 4.92
CA LEU A 328 17.45 24.23 6.23
C LEU A 328 18.56 23.30 6.72
N ARG A 329 19.75 23.87 6.96
CA ARG A 329 20.92 23.17 7.50
C ARG A 329 21.37 23.87 8.77
N GLY A 330 21.09 23.27 9.92
CA GLY A 330 21.32 23.91 11.22
C GLY A 330 20.50 25.20 11.35
N THR A 331 21.19 26.34 11.44
CA THR A 331 20.57 27.68 11.56
C THR A 331 20.56 28.47 10.25
N GLN A 332 20.88 27.85 9.13
CA GLN A 332 20.96 28.50 7.82
C GLN A 332 19.92 27.93 6.85
N LYS A 333 19.42 28.80 5.97
CA LYS A 333 18.73 28.39 4.73
C LYS A 333 19.77 28.44 3.61
N LEU A 334 19.91 27.34 2.88
CA LEU A 334 20.84 27.17 1.78
C LEU A 334 20.09 26.74 0.54
N ASP A 335 20.55 27.20 -0.61
CA ASP A 335 20.05 26.80 -1.91
C ASP A 335 21.10 25.89 -2.57
N ILE A 336 20.70 24.68 -2.96
CA ILE A 336 21.60 23.65 -3.47
C ILE A 336 21.14 23.23 -4.86
N ASP A 337 22.01 23.42 -5.85
CA ASP A 337 21.73 22.98 -7.21
C ASP A 337 21.95 21.47 -7.34
N VAL A 338 20.92 20.79 -7.83
CA VAL A 338 20.91 19.35 -8.09
C VAL A 338 20.42 19.13 -9.50
N THR A 339 21.02 18.22 -10.25
CA THR A 339 20.50 17.80 -11.56
C THR A 339 19.88 16.42 -11.42
N PRO A 340 18.54 16.32 -11.29
CA PRO A 340 17.88 15.03 -11.14
C PRO A 340 18.05 14.18 -12.39
N VAL A 341 18.07 12.86 -12.21
CA VAL A 341 18.13 11.88 -13.31
C VAL A 341 16.82 11.12 -13.39
N GLU A 342 16.54 10.41 -14.48
CA GLU A 342 15.37 9.51 -14.52
C GLU A 342 15.54 8.38 -13.49
N GLN A 343 14.50 8.15 -12.67
CA GLN A 343 14.50 7.00 -11.77
C GLN A 343 14.38 5.71 -12.60
N THR A 344 15.46 4.96 -12.72
CA THR A 344 15.41 3.61 -13.29
C THR A 344 14.91 2.62 -12.24
N GLY A 345 14.01 1.72 -12.66
CA GLY A 345 13.44 0.66 -11.82
C GLY A 345 14.43 -0.41 -11.37
#